data_AF-A0A154M4U1-F1
#
_entry.id   AF-A0A154M4U1-F1
#
_cell.length_a   1.000
_cell.length_b   1.000
_cell.length_c   1.000
_cell.angle_alpha   90.00
_cell.angle_beta   90.00
_cell.angle_gamma   90.00
#
_symmetry.space_group_name_H-M   'P 1'
#
loop_
_entity.id
_entity.type
_entity.pdbx_description
1 polymer ?
#
loop_
_entity_poly.entity_id
_entity_poly.type
_entity_poly.pdbx_seq_one_letter_code
_entity_poly.pdbx_strand_id
1 'polypeptide(L)'
;MKEYGALRRTIYAARYLADPAYRRKISRQLNKGESLHALKRDLLYAHEGAVRARHLETQTEQAWCLTLATNAVIALTTEYYGLAIEQMRAAGRRIDDEVLAHISPAHSENINFFGAIEVDIDSELAQLGPTGYRPLRVRDTLF
;
A
#
# COMPACT_ATOMS: atom_id res chain seq x y z
N MET A 1 -33.63 8.27 17.46
CA MET A 1 -32.33 8.11 16.73
C MET A 1 -31.58 6.82 17.10
N LYS A 2 -31.48 6.42 18.39
CA LYS A 2 -30.82 5.17 18.83
C LYS A 2 -31.41 3.89 18.23
N GLU A 3 -32.74 3.78 18.20
CA GLU A 3 -33.51 2.65 17.62
C GLU A 3 -33.09 2.34 16.18
N TYR A 4 -33.01 3.37 15.34
CA TYR A 4 -32.63 3.25 13.92
C TYR A 4 -31.18 2.75 13.73
N GLY A 5 -30.27 3.18 14.61
CA GLY A 5 -28.88 2.71 14.61
C GLY A 5 -28.75 1.25 15.06
N ALA A 6 -29.58 0.79 15.99
CA ALA A 6 -29.64 -0.63 16.36
C ALA A 6 -30.18 -1.48 15.21
N LEU A 7 -31.27 -1.05 14.57
CA LEU A 7 -31.86 -1.76 13.42
C LEU A 7 -30.87 -1.91 12.25
N ARG A 8 -30.14 -0.83 11.90
CA ARG A 8 -29.09 -0.89 10.86
C ARG A 8 -27.97 -1.88 11.20
N ARG A 9 -27.51 -1.92 12.46
CA ARG A 9 -26.46 -2.86 12.90
C ARG A 9 -26.94 -4.32 12.83
N THR A 10 -28.18 -4.58 13.22
CA THR A 10 -28.77 -5.93 13.14
C THR A 10 -28.92 -6.39 11.69
N ILE A 11 -29.44 -5.55 10.79
CA ILE A 11 -29.53 -5.87 9.36
C ILE A 11 -28.14 -6.13 8.77
N TYR A 12 -27.16 -5.30 9.10
CA TYR A 12 -25.77 -5.48 8.67
C TYR A 12 -25.19 -6.82 9.16
N ALA A 13 -25.32 -7.13 10.45
CA ALA A 13 -24.81 -8.36 11.05
C ALA A 13 -25.48 -9.61 10.46
N ALA A 14 -26.81 -9.58 10.30
CA ALA A 14 -27.57 -10.66 9.69
C ALA A 14 -27.12 -10.92 8.24
N ARG A 15 -26.95 -9.85 7.42
CA ARG A 15 -26.43 -9.97 6.05
C ARG A 15 -25.00 -10.50 6.04
N TYR A 16 -24.13 -10.03 6.94
CA TYR A 16 -22.75 -10.49 7.03
C TYR A 16 -22.64 -11.99 7.34
N LEU A 17 -23.53 -12.50 8.21
CA LEU A 17 -23.59 -13.90 8.56
C LEU A 17 -24.22 -14.76 7.45
N ALA A 18 -25.28 -14.28 6.80
CA ALA A 18 -26.04 -15.06 5.83
C ALA A 18 -25.46 -15.06 4.40
N ASP A 19 -24.77 -13.99 3.98
CA ASP A 19 -24.28 -13.83 2.61
C ASP A 19 -22.73 -13.89 2.55
N PRO A 20 -22.15 -15.00 2.04
CA PRO A 20 -20.71 -15.13 1.87
C PRO A 20 -20.10 -14.09 0.92
N ALA A 21 -20.80 -13.67 -0.13
CA ALA A 21 -20.29 -12.68 -1.07
C ALA A 21 -20.21 -11.29 -0.41
N TYR A 22 -21.23 -10.93 0.38
CA TYR A 22 -21.22 -9.72 1.20
C TYR A 22 -20.09 -9.74 2.23
N ARG A 23 -19.89 -10.87 2.91
CA ARG A 23 -18.78 -11.08 3.84
C ARG A 23 -17.40 -10.92 3.19
N ARG A 24 -17.20 -11.53 2.02
CA ARG A 24 -15.95 -11.39 1.24
C ARG A 24 -15.71 -9.95 0.82
N LYS A 25 -16.75 -9.21 0.41
CA LYS A 25 -16.63 -7.79 0.07
C LYS A 25 -16.14 -6.97 1.27
N ILE A 26 -16.73 -7.19 2.46
CA ILE A 26 -16.32 -6.50 3.69
C ILE A 26 -14.88 -6.86 4.06
N SER A 27 -14.54 -8.15 4.02
CA SER A 27 -13.18 -8.63 4.34
C SER A 27 -12.13 -8.02 3.41
N ARG A 28 -12.42 -7.90 2.10
CA ARG A 28 -11.53 -7.20 1.15
C ARG A 28 -11.30 -5.73 1.51
N GLN A 29 -12.35 -5.02 1.94
CA GLN A 29 -12.20 -3.62 2.37
C GLN A 29 -11.39 -3.51 3.67
N LEU A 30 -11.61 -4.42 4.62
CA LEU A 30 -10.85 -4.48 5.86
C LEU A 30 -9.37 -4.76 5.58
N ASN A 31 -9.06 -5.78 4.80
CA ASN A 31 -7.68 -6.13 4.43
C ASN A 31 -6.97 -4.97 3.72
N LYS A 32 -7.67 -4.24 2.85
CA LYS A 32 -7.13 -3.01 2.23
C LYS A 32 -6.76 -1.97 3.29
N GLY A 33 -7.67 -1.69 4.22
CA GLY A 33 -7.42 -0.75 5.31
C GLY A 33 -6.26 -1.19 6.20
N GLU A 34 -6.22 -2.46 6.57
CA GLU A 34 -5.17 -3.03 7.40
C GLU A 34 -3.79 -2.97 6.73
N SER A 35 -3.69 -3.30 5.44
CA SER A 35 -2.47 -3.18 4.65
C SER A 35 -1.98 -1.72 4.58
N LEU A 36 -2.88 -0.75 4.39
CA LEU A 36 -2.53 0.67 4.43
C LEU A 36 -2.06 1.12 5.83
N HIS A 37 -2.70 0.62 6.88
CA HIS A 37 -2.29 0.92 8.24
C HIS A 37 -0.94 0.29 8.60
N ALA A 38 -0.65 -0.91 8.09
CA ALA A 38 0.67 -1.54 8.22
C ALA A 38 1.76 -0.67 7.57
N LEU A 39 1.58 -0.28 6.31
CA LEU A 39 2.51 0.61 5.61
C LEU A 39 2.73 1.93 6.36
N LYS A 40 1.65 2.55 6.87
CA LYS A 40 1.77 3.78 7.67
C LYS A 40 2.59 3.59 8.95
N ARG A 41 2.48 2.43 9.60
CA ARG A 41 3.30 2.11 10.78
C ARG A 41 4.77 1.94 10.41
N ASP A 42 5.05 1.25 9.31
CA ASP A 42 6.42 1.05 8.81
C ASP A 42 7.08 2.38 8.45
N LEU A 43 6.34 3.28 7.81
CA LEU A 43 6.82 4.64 7.50
C LEU A 43 7.07 5.51 8.73
N LEU A 44 6.27 5.34 9.78
CA LEU A 44 6.37 6.08 11.03
C LEU A 44 7.28 5.35 12.05
N TYR A 45 8.28 4.62 11.55
CA TYR A 45 9.21 3.81 12.34
C TYR A 45 9.83 4.54 13.52
N ALA A 46 10.31 5.78 13.31
CA ALA A 46 11.00 6.57 14.33
C ALA A 46 10.12 6.96 15.55
N HIS A 47 8.80 6.74 15.48
CA HIS A 47 7.87 7.01 16.57
C HIS A 47 6.99 5.80 16.94
N GLU A 48 7.43 4.57 16.65
CA GLU A 48 6.64 3.34 16.91
C GLU A 48 5.25 3.37 16.25
N GLY A 49 5.08 4.12 15.15
CA GLY A 49 3.77 4.28 14.52
C GLY A 49 2.81 5.25 15.23
N ALA A 50 3.27 6.06 16.19
CA ALA A 50 2.45 7.01 16.94
C ALA A 50 2.82 8.48 16.67
N VAL A 51 1.81 9.31 16.43
CA VAL A 51 1.95 10.78 16.36
C VAL A 51 2.02 11.30 17.79
N ARG A 52 3.22 11.67 18.28
CA ARG A 52 3.45 12.07 19.69
C ARG A 52 3.60 13.58 19.92
N ALA A 53 3.22 14.41 18.96
CA ALA A 53 3.31 15.86 19.13
C ALA A 53 2.35 16.40 20.21
N ARG A 54 2.77 17.43 20.96
CA ARG A 54 2.01 18.00 22.09
C ARG A 54 0.78 18.80 21.66
N HIS A 55 0.81 19.42 20.48
CA HIS A 55 -0.25 20.29 19.97
C HIS A 55 -1.00 19.63 18.81
N LEU A 56 -2.31 19.86 18.74
CA LEU A 56 -3.17 19.29 17.70
C LEU A 56 -2.73 19.70 16.28
N GLU A 57 -2.27 20.94 16.12
CA GLU A 57 -1.75 21.44 14.84
C GLU A 57 -0.57 20.59 14.35
N THR A 58 0.45 20.42 15.19
CA THR A 58 1.61 19.58 14.87
C THR A 58 1.24 18.11 14.66
N GLN A 59 0.25 17.59 15.39
CA GLN A 59 -0.27 16.23 15.15
C GLN A 59 -0.93 16.12 13.75
N THR A 60 -1.64 17.16 13.35
CA THR A 60 -2.33 17.23 12.06
C THR A 60 -1.32 17.33 10.91
N GLU A 61 -0.30 18.17 11.05
CA GLU A 61 0.79 18.28 10.09
C GLU A 61 1.52 16.94 9.91
N GLN A 62 1.87 16.27 11.01
CA GLN A 62 2.48 14.93 10.96
C GLN A 62 1.57 13.92 10.24
N ALA A 63 0.26 13.94 10.50
CA ALA A 63 -0.69 13.06 9.84
C ALA A 63 -0.80 13.33 8.33
N TRP A 64 -0.73 14.61 7.91
CA TRP A 64 -0.70 14.98 6.50
C TRP A 64 0.58 14.55 5.81
N CYS A 65 1.74 14.82 6.40
CA CYS A 65 3.04 14.36 5.88
C CYS A 65 3.08 12.83 5.75
N LEU A 66 2.62 12.09 6.76
CA LEU A 66 2.54 10.63 6.69
C LEU A 66 1.61 10.16 5.57
N THR A 67 0.47 10.83 5.40
CA THR A 67 -0.47 10.51 4.31
C THR A 67 0.15 10.77 2.94
N LEU A 68 0.87 11.87 2.77
CA LEU A 68 1.59 12.19 1.55
C LEU A 68 2.66 11.12 1.23
N ALA A 69 3.51 10.79 2.20
CA ALA A 69 4.55 9.77 2.04
C ALA A 69 3.95 8.39 1.71
N THR A 70 2.87 8.00 2.40
CA THR A 70 2.15 6.75 2.14
C THR A 70 1.65 6.70 0.69
N ASN A 71 1.02 7.78 0.23
CA ASN A 71 0.49 7.85 -1.13
C ASN A 71 1.61 7.83 -2.18
N ALA A 72 2.75 8.49 -1.92
CA ALA A 72 3.91 8.45 -2.80
C ALA A 72 4.47 7.02 -2.95
N VAL A 73 4.60 6.29 -1.84
CA VAL A 73 5.03 4.88 -1.85
C VAL A 73 4.05 4.00 -2.64
N ILE A 74 2.75 4.17 -2.41
CA ILE A 74 1.71 3.41 -3.13
C ILE A 74 1.75 3.70 -4.62
N ALA A 75 1.88 4.97 -5.01
CA ALA A 75 1.98 5.38 -6.40
C ALA A 75 3.20 4.73 -7.07
N LEU A 76 4.37 4.84 -6.44
CA LEU A 76 5.60 4.23 -6.94
C LEU A 76 5.48 2.70 -7.06
N THR A 77 4.94 2.04 -6.04
CA THR A 77 4.77 0.57 -6.04
C THR A 77 3.82 0.11 -7.15
N THR A 78 2.70 0.83 -7.33
CA THR A 78 1.72 0.53 -8.38
C THR A 78 2.34 0.67 -9.76
N GLU A 79 3.12 1.74 -9.97
CA GLU A 79 3.82 2.00 -11.22
C GLU A 79 4.82 0.88 -11.56
N TYR A 80 5.67 0.49 -10.60
CA TYR A 80 6.65 -0.57 -10.80
C TYR A 80 6.01 -1.96 -10.99
N TYR A 81 4.84 -2.20 -10.37
CA TYR A 81 4.05 -3.40 -10.66
C TYR A 81 3.56 -3.40 -12.11
N GLY A 82 3.08 -2.27 -12.62
CA GLY A 82 2.71 -2.11 -14.03
C GLY A 82 3.87 -2.50 -14.96
N LEU A 83 5.04 -1.90 -14.74
CA LEU A 83 6.25 -2.20 -15.51
C LEU A 83 6.63 -3.69 -15.45
N ALA A 84 6.57 -4.31 -14.26
CA ALA A 84 6.90 -5.73 -14.09
C ALA A 84 5.91 -6.66 -14.81
N ILE A 85 4.61 -6.34 -14.74
CA ILE A 85 3.56 -7.11 -15.41
C ILE A 85 3.72 -7.01 -16.93
N GLU A 86 3.98 -5.82 -17.45
CA GLU A 86 4.24 -5.61 -18.88
C GLU A 86 5.46 -6.41 -19.35
N GLN A 87 6.58 -6.33 -18.62
CA GLN A 87 7.78 -7.12 -18.96
C GLN A 87 7.49 -8.62 -18.93
N MET A 88 6.77 -9.12 -17.92
CA MET A 88 6.42 -10.54 -17.82
C MET A 88 5.49 -10.99 -18.96
N ARG A 89 4.51 -10.17 -19.34
CA ARG A 89 3.62 -10.43 -20.48
C ARG A 89 4.39 -10.45 -21.79
N ALA A 90 5.31 -9.50 -22.00
CA ALA A 90 6.19 -9.46 -23.17
C ALA A 90 7.11 -10.69 -23.25
N ALA A 91 7.54 -11.23 -22.11
CA ALA A 91 8.28 -12.49 -22.01
C ALA A 91 7.41 -13.75 -22.22
N GLY A 92 6.14 -13.59 -22.59
CA GLY A 92 5.21 -14.70 -22.88
C GLY A 92 4.51 -15.28 -21.66
N ARG A 93 4.66 -14.71 -20.46
CA ARG A 93 3.90 -15.17 -19.28
C ARG A 93 2.48 -14.64 -19.31
N ARG A 94 1.50 -15.54 -19.23
CA ARG A 94 0.09 -15.18 -19.05
C ARG A 94 -0.15 -14.74 -17.60
N ILE A 95 -0.64 -13.52 -17.45
CA ILE A 95 -1.07 -12.95 -16.16
C ILE A 95 -2.48 -12.42 -16.34
N ASP A 96 -3.47 -13.10 -15.77
CA ASP A 96 -4.88 -12.71 -15.87
C ASP A 96 -5.17 -11.48 -14.99
N ASP A 97 -5.95 -10.53 -15.50
CA ASP A 97 -6.30 -9.30 -14.78
C ASP A 97 -7.09 -9.56 -13.48
N GLU A 98 -7.81 -10.67 -13.42
CA GLU A 98 -8.51 -11.10 -12.20
C GLU A 98 -7.54 -11.31 -11.04
N VAL A 99 -6.34 -11.85 -11.30
CA VAL A 99 -5.31 -12.03 -10.28
C VAL A 99 -4.75 -10.68 -9.83
N LEU A 100 -4.58 -9.74 -10.76
CA LEU A 100 -4.08 -8.39 -10.46
C LEU A 100 -5.03 -7.62 -9.53
N ALA A 101 -6.34 -7.86 -9.64
CA ALA A 101 -7.34 -7.26 -8.76
C ALA A 101 -7.19 -7.68 -7.28
N HIS A 102 -6.38 -8.69 -7.00
CA HIS A 102 -6.09 -9.18 -5.64
C HIS A 102 -4.76 -8.67 -5.07
N ILE A 103 -3.96 -7.94 -5.86
CA ILE A 103 -2.68 -7.40 -5.39
C ILE A 103 -2.92 -6.08 -4.65
N SER A 104 -2.41 -5.98 -3.42
CA SER A 104 -2.39 -4.71 -2.68
C SER A 104 -1.27 -3.82 -3.21
N PRO A 105 -1.49 -2.53 -3.49
CA PRO A 105 -0.43 -1.61 -3.83
C PRO A 105 0.33 -1.08 -2.59
N ALA A 106 -0.09 -1.46 -1.39
CA ALA A 106 0.54 -1.06 -0.13
C ALA A 106 1.61 -2.06 0.36
N HIS A 107 2.11 -2.93 -0.52
CA HIS A 107 3.30 -3.74 -0.24
C HIS A 107 4.54 -2.85 -0.22
N SER A 108 5.43 -3.10 0.73
CA SER A 108 6.61 -2.28 0.95
C SER A 108 7.87 -3.08 1.32
N GLU A 109 7.83 -4.40 1.20
CA GLU A 109 8.97 -5.29 1.52
C GLU A 109 10.24 -4.96 0.73
N ASN A 110 10.10 -4.32 -0.42
CA ASN A 110 11.19 -3.88 -1.29
C ASN A 110 11.77 -2.50 -0.91
N ILE A 111 11.22 -1.82 0.09
CA ILE A 111 11.57 -0.46 0.48
C ILE A 111 12.25 -0.50 1.86
N ASN A 112 13.42 0.11 1.96
CA ASN A 112 14.06 0.33 3.25
C ASN A 112 13.61 1.67 3.84
N PHE A 113 12.92 1.62 4.97
CA PHE A 113 12.48 2.81 5.73
C PHE A 113 13.43 3.17 6.88
N PHE A 114 14.47 2.37 7.09
CA PHE A 114 15.29 2.44 8.30
C PHE A 114 16.67 3.04 8.02
N GLY A 115 17.16 3.81 8.99
CA GLY A 115 18.49 4.42 8.98
C GLY A 115 18.51 5.82 8.37
N ALA A 116 19.72 6.36 8.21
CA ALA A 116 19.94 7.59 7.46
C ALA A 116 20.06 7.23 5.98
N ILE A 117 19.18 7.81 5.16
CA ILE A 117 19.22 7.66 3.71
C ILE A 117 19.89 8.91 3.16
N GLU A 118 21.15 8.79 2.75
CA GLU A 118 21.83 9.83 2.01
C GLU A 118 21.48 9.68 0.53
N VAL A 119 20.96 10.74 -0.08
CA VAL A 119 20.52 10.73 -1.48
C VAL A 119 21.43 11.66 -2.26
N ASP A 120 22.37 11.06 -3.00
CA ASP A 120 23.08 11.75 -4.07
C ASP A 120 22.18 11.79 -5.30
N ILE A 121 21.62 12.96 -5.57
CA ILE A 121 20.64 13.18 -6.63
C ILE A 121 21.23 12.83 -8.00
N ASP A 122 22.46 13.25 -8.27
CA ASP A 122 23.07 13.06 -9.59
C ASP A 122 23.35 11.58 -9.86
N SER A 123 23.86 10.88 -8.83
CA SER A 123 24.09 9.43 -8.89
C SER A 123 22.79 8.63 -9.02
N GLU A 124 21.73 9.05 -8.35
CA GLU A 124 20.41 8.40 -8.43
C GLU A 124 19.74 8.62 -9.80
N LEU A 125 19.85 9.83 -10.36
CA LEU A 125 19.36 10.13 -11.70
C LEU A 125 20.14 9.36 -12.78
N ALA A 126 21.45 9.18 -12.60
CA ALA A 126 22.28 8.41 -13.53
C ALA A 126 21.93 6.91 -13.57
N GLN A 127 21.27 6.37 -12.54
CA GLN A 127 20.79 4.98 -12.49
C GLN A 127 19.48 4.77 -13.26
N LEU A 128 18.81 5.83 -13.71
CA LEU A 128 17.57 5.72 -14.47
C LEU A 128 17.85 5.22 -15.89
N GLY A 129 17.02 4.27 -16.35
CA GLY A 129 17.06 3.79 -17.72
C GLY A 129 16.50 4.82 -18.72
N PRO A 130 16.48 4.49 -20.02
CA PRO A 130 15.98 5.36 -21.09
C PRO A 130 14.51 5.79 -20.91
N THR A 131 13.75 5.02 -20.14
CA THR A 131 12.34 5.27 -19.82
C THR A 131 12.15 6.16 -18.60
N GLY A 132 13.22 6.58 -17.92
CA GLY A 132 13.16 7.36 -16.68
C GLY A 132 12.89 6.55 -15.41
N TYR A 133 12.87 5.21 -15.50
CA TYR A 133 12.70 4.32 -14.37
C TYR A 133 13.99 3.57 -14.05
N ARG A 134 14.16 3.22 -12.77
CA ARG A 134 15.21 2.29 -12.36
C ARG A 134 14.92 0.91 -12.97
N PRO A 135 15.93 0.17 -13.45
CA PRO A 135 15.73 -1.18 -13.94
C PRO A 135 15.05 -2.09 -12.92
N LEU A 136 14.15 -2.96 -13.39
CA LEU A 136 13.48 -3.95 -12.55
C LEU A 136 14.52 -4.93 -11.98
N ARG A 137 14.44 -5.19 -10.67
CA ARG A 137 15.30 -6.16 -10.00
C ARG A 137 14.85 -7.56 -10.38
N VAL A 138 15.58 -8.20 -11.29
CA VAL A 138 15.39 -9.62 -11.59
C VAL A 138 16.07 -10.42 -10.50
N ARG A 139 15.30 -11.16 -9.70
CA ARG A 139 15.88 -12.23 -8.87
C ARG A 139 16.03 -13.46 -9.76
N ASP A 140 17.27 -13.88 -9.99
CA ASP A 140 17.56 -15.21 -10.53
C ASP A 140 17.17 -16.25 -9.48
N THR A 141 15.90 -16.62 -9.43
CA THR A 141 15.46 -17.79 -8.66
C THR A 141 15.77 -19.04 -9.48
N LEU A 142 17.01 -19.52 -9.38
CA LEU A 142 17.23 -20.95 -9.20
C LEU A 142 16.58 -21.27 -7.84
N PHE A 143 15.76 -22.31 -7.77
CA PHE A 143 14.86 -22.73 -6.67
C PHE A 143 13.43 -22.19 -6.75
#